data_AF-A0A821P7N8-F1
#
_entry.id   AF-A0A821P7N8-F1
#
_cell.length_a   1.000
_cell.length_b   1.000
_cell.length_c   1.000
_cell.angle_alpha   90.00
_cell.angle_beta   90.00
_cell.angle_gamma   90.00
#
_symmetry.space_group_name_H-M   'P 1'
#
loop_
_entity.id
_entity.type
_entity.pdbx_description
1 polymer ?
#
loop_
_entity_poly.entity_id
_entity_poly.type
_entity_poly.pdbx_seq_one_letter_code
_entity_poly.pdbx_strand_id
1 'polypeptide(L)'
;MLLFLLENSNDHNTELAVQLLKECGEKLLHASRQEVDFVCTTLTNLPDESSLNKLTQDIHEIIFAAATKQPVVEHGLNLVDKISQYAHILQLADSCDPDEIL
;
A
#
# COMPACT_ATOMS: atom_id res chain seq x y z
N MET A 1 -3.37 5.37 -6.11
CA MET A 1 -2.29 6.14 -5.44
C MET A 1 -0.92 5.51 -5.66
N LEU A 2 -0.69 4.24 -5.25
CA LEU A 2 0.61 3.57 -5.45
C LEU A 2 1.13 3.66 -6.89
N LEU A 3 0.30 3.32 -7.87
CA LEU A 3 0.65 3.45 -9.29
C LEU A 3 1.14 4.86 -9.66
N PHE A 4 0.41 5.89 -9.25
CA PHE A 4 0.77 7.29 -9.50
C PHE A 4 2.12 7.68 -8.90
N LEU A 5 2.42 7.22 -7.67
CA LEU A 5 3.71 7.47 -7.00
C LEU A 5 4.87 6.79 -7.74
N LEU A 6 4.66 5.58 -8.25
CA LEU A 6 5.67 4.82 -8.98
C LEU A 6 5.91 5.35 -10.41
N GLU A 7 4.86 5.78 -11.08
CA GLU A 7 4.93 6.43 -12.40
C GLU A 7 5.72 7.75 -12.35
N ASN A 8 5.63 8.47 -11.22
CA ASN A 8 6.37 9.71 -10.98
C ASN A 8 7.49 9.49 -9.95
N SER A 9 8.24 8.39 -10.11
CA SER A 9 9.26 7.98 -9.15
C SER A 9 10.39 9.00 -9.02
N ASN A 10 10.65 9.35 -7.76
CA ASN A 10 11.84 10.02 -7.25
C ASN A 10 12.10 9.43 -5.86
N ASP A 11 13.21 9.79 -5.19
CA ASP A 11 13.56 9.22 -3.88
C ASP A 11 12.40 9.34 -2.87
N HIS A 12 11.75 10.50 -2.81
CA HIS A 12 10.66 10.77 -1.87
C HIS A 12 9.38 9.98 -2.19
N ASN A 13 8.95 9.99 -3.45
CA ASN A 13 7.74 9.27 -3.87
C ASN A 13 7.92 7.75 -3.72
N THR A 14 9.13 7.25 -3.96
CA THR A 14 9.49 5.83 -3.77
C THR A 14 9.42 5.48 -2.29
N GLU A 15 10.00 6.29 -1.40
CA GLU A 15 9.92 6.08 0.04
C GLU A 15 8.46 6.08 0.52
N LEU A 16 7.65 7.04 0.09
CA LEU A 16 6.24 7.12 0.45
C LEU A 16 5.45 5.89 -0.03
N ALA A 17 5.71 5.42 -1.26
CA ALA A 17 5.08 4.21 -1.78
C ALA A 17 5.44 2.97 -0.94
N VAL A 18 6.69 2.85 -0.51
CA VAL A 18 7.16 1.77 0.37
C VAL A 18 6.50 1.84 1.74
N GLN A 19 6.47 3.02 2.37
CA GLN A 19 5.81 3.21 3.67
C GLN A 19 4.32 2.87 3.59
N LEU A 20 3.63 3.32 2.55
CA LEU A 20 2.22 2.99 2.35
C LEU A 20 2.03 1.47 2.21
N LEU A 21 2.88 0.78 1.44
CA LEU A 21 2.84 -0.68 1.32
C LEU A 21 3.13 -1.39 2.65
N LYS A 22 4.01 -0.85 3.51
CA LYS A 22 4.25 -1.39 4.87
C LYS A 22 2.96 -1.37 5.70
N GLU A 23 2.20 -0.29 5.63
CA GLU A 23 1.00 -0.12 6.46
C GLU A 23 -0.23 -0.86 5.92
N CYS A 24 -0.44 -0.87 4.60
CA CYS A 24 -1.66 -1.43 4.00
C CYS A 24 -1.46 -2.73 3.20
N GLY A 25 -0.22 -3.19 3.03
CA GLY A 25 0.13 -4.33 2.18
C GLY A 25 -0.59 -5.63 2.54
N GLU A 26 -0.72 -5.94 3.84
CA GLU A 26 -1.45 -7.14 4.29
C GLU A 26 -2.93 -7.07 3.88
N LYS A 27 -3.58 -5.94 4.11
CA LYS A 27 -5.00 -5.73 3.74
C LYS A 27 -5.19 -5.79 2.23
N LEU A 28 -4.26 -5.21 1.46
CA LEU A 28 -4.26 -5.28 0.01
C LEU A 28 -4.08 -6.71 -0.49
N LEU A 29 -3.15 -7.49 0.08
CA LEU A 29 -2.98 -8.91 -0.27
C LEU A 29 -4.26 -9.72 -0.03
N HIS A 30 -4.95 -9.48 1.09
CA HIS A 30 -6.24 -10.10 1.38
C HIS A 30 -7.36 -9.69 0.42
N ALA A 31 -7.29 -8.48 -0.13
CA ALA A 31 -8.28 -7.98 -1.07
C ALA A 31 -8.02 -8.42 -2.53
N SER A 32 -6.77 -8.69 -2.91
CA SER A 32 -6.07 -7.89 -3.94
C SER A 32 -4.66 -8.41 -4.29
N ARG A 33 -4.38 -9.73 -4.26
CA ARG A 33 -3.01 -10.26 -4.46
C ARG A 33 -2.40 -9.90 -5.83
N GLN A 34 -3.19 -9.98 -6.91
CA GLN A 34 -2.66 -9.77 -8.27
C GLN A 34 -2.14 -8.34 -8.45
N GLU A 35 -2.89 -7.34 -8.01
CA GLU A 35 -2.48 -5.94 -8.14
C GLU A 35 -1.39 -5.55 -7.14
N VAL A 36 -1.27 -6.22 -5.99
CA VAL A 36 -0.07 -6.11 -5.14
C VAL A 36 1.17 -6.64 -5.87
N ASP A 37 1.10 -7.83 -6.46
CA ASP A 37 2.21 -8.43 -7.21
C ASP A 37 2.64 -7.52 -8.39
N PHE A 38 1.69 -6.86 -9.06
CA PHE A 38 1.97 -5.88 -10.12
C PHE A 38 2.75 -4.66 -9.59
N VAL A 39 2.31 -4.10 -8.46
CA VAL A 39 2.99 -2.95 -7.83
C VAL A 39 4.41 -3.32 -7.39
N CYS A 40 4.59 -4.49 -6.80
CA CYS A 40 5.91 -5.00 -6.39
C CYS A 40 6.84 -5.23 -7.60
N THR A 41 6.31 -5.78 -8.69
CA THR A 41 7.07 -5.96 -9.93
C THR A 41 7.49 -4.61 -10.51
N THR A 42 6.61 -3.61 -10.45
CA THR A 42 6.90 -2.24 -10.92
C THR A 42 8.03 -1.61 -10.11
N LEU A 43 7.98 -1.73 -8.77
CA LEU A 43 9.05 -1.28 -7.87
C LEU A 43 10.41 -1.92 -8.17
N THR A 44 10.43 -3.22 -8.47
CA THR A 44 11.67 -3.96 -8.78
C THR A 44 12.32 -3.51 -10.10
N ASN A 45 11.53 -2.95 -11.01
CA ASN A 45 11.99 -2.50 -12.33
C ASN A 45 12.37 -1.01 -12.36
N LEU A 46 12.31 -0.29 -11.24
CA LEU A 46 12.74 1.11 -11.18
C LEU A 46 14.26 1.21 -11.40
N PRO A 47 14.74 2.24 -12.15
CA PRO A 47 16.15 2.41 -12.45
C PRO A 47 16.95 2.62 -11.16
N ASP A 48 17.94 1.76 -10.96
CA ASP A 48 18.73 1.58 -9.75
C ASP A 48 19.73 2.74 -9.54
N GLU A 49 19.25 3.94 -9.19
CA GLU A 49 20.11 5.11 -8.86
C GLU A 49 20.61 5.03 -7.40
N SER A 50 21.29 3.93 -7.03
CA SER A 50 22.11 3.75 -5.81
C SER A 50 21.47 3.90 -4.40
N SER A 51 20.35 4.61 -4.24
CA SER A 51 19.55 4.71 -3.00
C SER A 51 18.52 3.57 -2.86
N LEU A 52 18.18 2.92 -3.97
CA LEU A 52 17.17 1.85 -4.08
C LEU A 52 17.61 0.50 -3.49
N ASN A 53 18.91 0.20 -3.40
CA ASN A 53 19.35 -1.14 -2.97
C ASN A 53 18.91 -1.53 -1.55
N LYS A 54 18.85 -0.58 -0.60
CA LYS A 54 18.29 -0.83 0.74
C LYS A 54 16.75 -0.87 0.73
N LEU A 55 16.11 -0.05 -0.09
CA LEU A 55 14.65 0.00 -0.23
C LEU A 55 14.09 -1.26 -0.92
N THR A 56 14.78 -1.80 -1.92
CA THR A 56 14.44 -3.07 -2.60
C THR A 56 14.63 -4.25 -1.66
N GLN A 57 15.65 -4.22 -0.79
CA GLN A 57 15.82 -5.20 0.30
C GLN A 57 14.68 -5.10 1.32
N ASP A 58 14.32 -3.88 1.74
CA ASP A 58 13.17 -3.61 2.59
C ASP A 58 11.86 -4.10 1.94
N ILE A 59 11.63 -3.88 0.64
CA ILE A 59 10.42 -4.34 -0.07
C ILE A 59 10.37 -5.87 -0.11
N HIS A 60 11.49 -6.55 -0.36
CA HIS A 60 11.55 -8.00 -0.22
C HIS A 60 11.21 -8.45 1.20
N GLU A 61 11.71 -7.73 2.20
CA GLU A 61 11.40 -7.98 3.61
C GLU A 61 9.93 -7.71 3.93
N ILE A 62 9.28 -6.69 3.34
CA ILE A 62 7.85 -6.42 3.45
C ILE A 62 7.02 -7.51 2.79
N ILE A 63 7.37 -7.94 1.57
CA ILE A 63 6.65 -9.02 0.86
C ILE A 63 6.72 -10.32 1.69
N PHE A 64 7.88 -10.61 2.29
CA PHE A 64 8.09 -11.81 3.08
C PHE A 64 7.53 -11.70 4.51
N ALA A 65 7.55 -10.52 5.12
CA ALA A 65 7.07 -10.25 6.47
C ALA A 65 5.55 -10.01 6.50
N ALA A 66 4.95 -9.34 5.51
CA ALA A 66 3.50 -9.15 5.40
C ALA A 66 2.77 -10.48 5.22
N ALA A 67 3.42 -11.49 4.62
CA ALA A 67 2.91 -12.85 4.59
C ALA A 67 2.94 -13.55 5.96
N THR A 68 3.67 -13.03 6.95
CA THR A 68 3.97 -13.76 8.19
C THR A 68 3.67 -13.06 9.51
N LYS A 69 3.63 -11.72 9.62
CA LYS A 69 3.47 -11.04 10.92
C LYS A 69 2.91 -9.62 10.83
N GLN A 70 1.59 -9.48 10.97
CA GLN A 70 0.88 -8.55 11.86
C GLN A 70 -0.63 -8.77 11.67
N PRO A 71 -1.50 -8.40 12.62
CA PRO A 71 -2.92 -8.34 12.36
C PRO A 71 -3.26 -7.03 11.64
N VAL A 72 -3.99 -7.10 10.52
CA VAL A 72 -4.59 -5.94 9.79
C VAL A 72 -5.17 -4.85 10.72
N VAL A 73 -5.64 -5.23 11.89
CA VAL A 73 -6.20 -4.34 12.91
C VAL A 73 -5.55 -4.68 14.26
N GLU A 74 -5.05 -3.67 14.96
CA GLU A 74 -4.44 -3.88 16.29
C GLU A 74 -5.43 -4.50 17.28
N HIS A 75 -4.90 -5.20 18.28
CA HIS A 75 -5.71 -5.87 19.29
C HIS A 75 -6.56 -4.84 20.06
N GLY A 76 -7.88 -5.05 20.09
CA GLY A 76 -8.82 -4.12 20.72
C GLY A 76 -9.38 -3.03 19.79
N LEU A 77 -8.91 -2.90 18.55
CA LEU A 77 -9.44 -1.94 17.58
C LEU A 77 -10.47 -2.54 16.60
N ASN A 78 -10.59 -3.86 16.52
CA ASN A 78 -11.58 -4.53 15.68
C ASN A 78 -12.96 -4.61 16.39
N LEU A 79 -13.62 -3.46 16.53
CA LEU A 79 -14.86 -3.30 17.30
C LEU A 79 -16.14 -3.42 16.48
N VAL A 80 -16.04 -3.35 15.16
CA VAL A 80 -17.20 -3.36 14.24
C VAL A 80 -17.24 -4.68 13.49
N ASP A 81 -18.38 -5.38 13.59
CA ASP A 81 -18.61 -6.62 12.85
C ASP A 81 -18.46 -6.42 11.34
N LYS A 82 -17.85 -7.40 10.68
CA LYS A 82 -17.56 -7.33 9.23
C LYS A 82 -18.81 -7.08 8.38
N ILE A 83 -19.97 -7.59 8.79
CA ILE A 83 -21.26 -7.39 8.09
C ILE A 83 -21.84 -5.99 8.29
N SER A 84 -21.40 -5.28 9.32
CA SER A 84 -21.82 -3.92 9.65
C SER A 84 -20.87 -2.86 9.09
N GLN A 85 -19.76 -3.27 8.48
CA GLN A 85 -18.82 -2.37 7.81
C GLN A 85 -19.34 -2.00 6.42
N TYR A 86 -19.33 -0.71 6.10
CA TYR A 86 -19.60 -0.20 4.76
C TYR A 86 -18.29 0.27 4.11
N ALA A 87 -17.93 -0.35 2.99
CA ALA A 87 -16.71 -0.02 2.26
C ALA A 87 -17.02 0.94 1.11
N HIS A 88 -16.65 2.22 1.28
CA HIS A 88 -16.77 3.21 0.23
C HIS A 88 -15.78 2.92 -0.90
N ILE A 89 -16.22 3.08 -2.15
CA ILE A 89 -15.38 2.99 -3.33
C ILE A 89 -15.15 4.42 -3.83
N LEU A 90 -13.93 4.92 -3.64
CA LEU A 90 -13.51 6.25 -4.07
C LEU A 90 -12.31 6.09 -5.01
N GLN A 91 -12.31 6.83 -6.11
CA GLN A 91 -11.18 6.89 -7.03
C GLN A 91 -10.32 8.11 -6.71
N LEU A 92 -9.02 7.98 -6.96
CA LEU A 92 -8.08 9.08 -6.74
C LEU A 92 -8.38 10.32 -7.61
N ALA A 93 -9.01 10.12 -8.77
CA ALA A 93 -9.35 11.18 -9.71
C ALA A 93 -10.69 11.86 -9.42
N ASP A 94 -11.47 11.34 -8.46
CA ASP A 94 -12.79 11.89 -8.14
C ASP A 94 -12.65 13.28 -7.51
N SER A 95 -13.47 14.23 -7.95
CA SER A 95 -13.62 15.52 -7.27
C SER A 95 -14.46 15.30 -6.01
N CYS A 96 -13.83 15.15 -4.86
CA CYS A 96 -14.54 15.09 -3.59
C CYS A 96 -14.88 16.51 -3.11
N ASP A 97 -16.16 16.77 -2.83
CA ASP A 97 -16.56 17.93 -2.04
C ASP A 97 -16.16 17.66 -0.58
N PRO A 98 -15.25 18.46 0.02
CA PRO A 98 -14.85 18.25 1.41
C PRO A 98 -16.03 18.34 2.40
N ASP A 99 -17.15 18.95 2.01
CA ASP A 99 -18.34 19.11 2.85
C ASP A 99 -19.33 17.95 2.75
N GLU A 100 -19.19 16.99 1.82
CA GLU A 100 -20.03 15.78 1.77
C GLU A 100 -19.72 14.79 2.92
N ILE A 101 -18.64 15.02 3.66
CA ILE A 101 -18.20 14.19 4.79
C ILE A 101 -18.79 14.69 6.15
N LEU A 102 -19.45 15.86 6.16
CA LEU A 102 -19.93 16.55 7.37
C LEU A 102 -21.45 16.44 7.62
#